data_AF-A0A9Y2G722-F1
#
_entry.id   AF-A0A9Y2G722-F1
#
_cell.length_a   1.000
_cell.length_b   1.000
_cell.length_c   1.000
_cell.angle_alpha   90.00
_cell.angle_beta   90.00
_cell.angle_gamma   90.00
#
_symmetry.space_group_name_H-M   'P 1'
#
loop_
_entity.id
_entity.type
_entity.pdbx_description
1 polymer ?
#
loop_
_entity_poly.entity_id
_entity_poly.type
_entity_poly.pdbx_seq_one_letter_code
_entity_poly.pdbx_strand_id
1 'polypeptide(L)'
;MPLLRLAEREGAPLGVLRGHVARANPLVAGAAHRPALAIFHGPQAYITPSWYPAKREHGRVVPTWNYQVVHAHGTLRLIDDASWLRDTVAALTDHFEKDRARPWSIEDAPAGFIDGLCRGIVGVELVIERLDGQHKASQHKSDAERVAIQRGLVDERGFDEATARCLSGWRETDERH
;
A
#
# COMPACT_ATOMS: atom_id res chain seq x y z
N MET A 1 2.00 9.93 0.63
CA MET A 1 2.50 10.11 2.02
C MET A 1 2.72 8.72 2.59
N PRO A 2 3.90 8.40 3.12
CA PRO A 2 4.13 7.12 3.77
C PRO A 2 3.31 7.03 5.07
N LEU A 3 2.70 5.88 5.31
CA LEU A 3 1.99 5.57 6.53
C LEU A 3 2.53 4.26 7.09
N LEU A 4 3.00 4.29 8.33
CA LEU A 4 3.43 3.10 9.05
C LEU A 4 2.24 2.49 9.77
N ARG A 5 1.97 1.20 9.53
CA ARG A 5 1.01 0.45 10.34
C ARG A 5 1.68 0.04 11.64
N LEU A 6 1.09 0.46 12.76
CA LEU A 6 1.47 0.00 14.09
C LEU A 6 0.53 -1.10 14.58
N ALA A 7 1.05 -1.92 15.48
CA ALA A 7 0.34 -3.05 16.06
C ALA A 7 -0.94 -2.63 16.81
N GLU A 8 -1.78 -3.63 17.03
CA GLU A 8 -3.04 -3.52 17.76
C GLU A 8 -2.76 -3.09 19.21
N ARG A 9 -3.64 -2.22 19.74
CA ARG A 9 -3.58 -1.78 21.14
C ARG A 9 -5.00 -1.65 21.68
N GLU A 10 -5.13 -1.51 23.00
CA GLU A 10 -6.42 -1.20 23.63
C GLU A 10 -7.03 0.05 22.99
N GLY A 11 -8.28 -0.05 22.53
CA GLY A 11 -8.97 1.01 21.77
C GLY A 11 -8.64 1.10 20.26
N ALA A 12 -7.75 0.26 19.73
CA ALA A 12 -7.43 0.16 18.31
C ALA A 12 -7.12 -1.31 17.90
N PRO A 13 -8.14 -2.20 17.91
CA PRO A 13 -7.94 -3.64 17.72
C PRO A 13 -7.55 -4.04 16.29
N LEU A 14 -7.62 -3.13 15.31
CA LEU A 14 -7.12 -3.35 13.95
C LEU A 14 -5.77 -2.66 13.68
N GLY A 15 -5.21 -2.01 14.71
CA GLY A 15 -4.01 -1.19 14.64
C GLY A 15 -4.29 0.25 14.23
N VAL A 16 -3.21 1.01 14.03
CA VAL A 16 -3.26 2.41 13.60
C VAL A 16 -2.30 2.65 12.45
N LEU A 17 -2.60 3.62 11.60
CA LEU A 17 -1.68 4.14 10.59
C LEU A 17 -1.10 5.47 11.06
N ARG A 18 0.22 5.63 11.03
CA ARG A 18 0.90 6.87 11.42
C ARG A 18 1.74 7.45 10.30
N GLY A 19 1.74 8.77 10.17
CA GLY A 19 2.66 9.49 9.31
C GLY A 19 2.58 10.99 9.57
N HIS A 20 2.95 11.78 8.57
CA HIS A 20 2.88 13.23 8.65
C HIS A 20 2.61 13.87 7.29
N VAL A 21 1.99 15.04 7.31
CA VAL A 21 1.81 15.90 6.14
C VAL A 21 2.52 17.23 6.34
N ALA A 22 2.83 17.93 5.26
CA ALA A 22 3.25 19.34 5.36
C ALA A 22 2.15 20.14 6.05
N ARG A 23 2.53 21.11 6.90
CA ARG A 23 1.58 21.95 7.65
C ARG A 23 0.62 22.73 6.75
N ALA A 24 1.08 23.09 5.54
CA ALA A 24 0.27 23.76 4.52
C ALA A 24 -0.69 22.83 3.76
N ASN A 25 -0.69 21.51 4.04
CA ASN A 25 -1.55 20.57 3.34
C ASN A 25 -3.03 20.83 3.67
N PRO A 26 -3.94 20.89 2.68
CA PRO A 26 -5.37 21.11 2.91
C PRO A 26 -6.03 20.12 3.88
N LEU A 27 -5.46 18.92 4.06
CA LEU A 27 -5.92 17.96 5.07
C LEU A 27 -5.90 18.53 6.50
N VAL A 28 -5.05 19.53 6.76
CA VAL A 28 -4.87 20.19 8.08
C VAL A 28 -6.00 21.18 8.38
N ALA A 29 -6.68 21.73 7.36
CA ALA A 29 -7.68 22.78 7.55
C ALA A 29 -9.03 22.30 8.11
N GLY A 30 -9.18 21.00 8.42
CA GLY A 30 -10.42 20.39 8.91
C GLY A 30 -10.41 20.13 10.42
N ALA A 31 -11.51 19.55 10.91
CA ALA A 31 -11.57 19.06 12.28
C ALA A 31 -10.41 18.08 12.56
N ALA A 32 -9.75 18.26 13.71
CA ALA A 32 -8.63 17.43 14.12
C ALA A 32 -9.01 15.94 14.25
N HIS A 33 -10.29 15.66 14.56
CA HIS A 33 -10.86 14.32 14.64
C HIS A 33 -11.98 14.18 13.62
N ARG A 34 -11.84 13.27 12.65
CA ARG A 34 -12.86 13.07 11.61
C ARG A 34 -12.76 11.70 10.94
N PRO A 35 -13.87 11.16 10.41
CA PRO A 35 -13.82 9.98 9.55
C PRO A 35 -12.91 10.20 8.35
N ALA A 36 -12.14 9.18 8.00
CA ALA A 36 -11.25 9.18 6.86
C ALA A 36 -11.07 7.78 6.26
N LEU A 37 -10.54 7.76 5.05
CA LEU A 37 -10.21 6.56 4.30
C LEU A 37 -8.76 6.68 3.82
N ALA A 38 -7.92 5.71 4.20
CA ALA A 38 -6.62 5.49 3.58
C ALA A 38 -6.73 4.38 2.53
N ILE A 39 -6.24 4.64 1.32
CA ILE A 39 -6.26 3.69 0.20
C ILE A 39 -4.82 3.28 -0.10
N PHE A 40 -4.57 1.97 -0.04
CA PHE A 40 -3.28 1.37 -0.39
C PHE A 40 -3.44 0.61 -1.70
N HIS A 41 -2.79 1.09 -2.75
CA HIS A 41 -2.78 0.44 -4.04
C HIS A 41 -1.70 -0.64 -4.06
N GLY A 42 -2.11 -1.88 -4.33
CA GLY A 42 -1.21 -2.96 -4.70
C GLY A 42 -0.95 -2.99 -6.21
N PRO A 43 -0.44 -4.12 -6.74
CA PRO A 43 -0.23 -4.28 -8.16
C PRO A 43 -1.51 -4.13 -8.97
N GLN A 44 -1.38 -3.68 -10.20
CA GLN A 44 -2.48 -3.57 -11.15
C GLN A 44 -2.00 -3.59 -12.60
N ALA A 45 -2.82 -4.13 -13.51
CA ALA A 45 -2.53 -4.15 -14.93
C ALA A 45 -3.78 -4.34 -15.81
N TYR A 46 -3.74 -3.75 -17.00
CA TYR A 46 -4.62 -4.13 -18.10
C TYR A 46 -4.25 -5.51 -18.63
N ILE A 47 -5.22 -6.40 -18.67
CA ILE A 47 -5.09 -7.75 -19.21
C ILE A 47 -5.71 -7.79 -20.60
N THR A 48 -4.84 -7.99 -21.59
CA THR A 48 -5.26 -8.06 -22.99
C THR A 48 -5.80 -9.44 -23.33
N PRO A 49 -6.92 -9.54 -24.07
CA PRO A 49 -7.40 -10.82 -24.55
C PRO A 49 -6.44 -11.48 -25.55
N SER A 50 -5.46 -10.74 -26.08
CA SER A 50 -4.41 -11.30 -26.96
C SER A 50 -3.57 -12.39 -26.31
N TRP A 51 -3.51 -12.44 -24.99
CA TRP A 51 -2.81 -13.52 -24.26
C TRP A 51 -3.62 -14.80 -24.18
N TYR A 52 -4.94 -14.76 -24.34
CA TYR A 52 -5.79 -15.93 -24.10
C TYR A 52 -5.77 -16.88 -25.31
N PRO A 53 -5.56 -18.20 -25.10
CA PRO A 53 -5.77 -19.21 -26.14
C PRO A 53 -7.18 -19.13 -26.75
N ALA A 54 -8.19 -18.91 -25.89
CA ALA A 54 -9.59 -18.73 -26.23
C ALA A 54 -9.87 -17.64 -27.29
N LYS A 55 -8.97 -16.64 -27.43
CA LYS A 55 -9.07 -15.64 -28.52
C LYS A 55 -8.99 -16.30 -29.89
N ARG A 56 -8.08 -17.27 -30.06
CA ARG A 56 -7.93 -18.03 -31.32
C ARG A 56 -9.00 -19.10 -31.46
N GLU A 57 -9.42 -19.72 -30.37
CA GLU A 57 -10.40 -20.82 -30.38
C GLU A 57 -11.80 -20.35 -30.76
N HIS A 58 -12.30 -19.28 -30.13
CA HIS A 58 -13.68 -18.82 -30.34
C HIS A 58 -13.86 -17.29 -30.31
N GLY A 59 -12.85 -16.51 -29.94
CA GLY A 59 -12.88 -15.03 -29.98
C GLY A 59 -13.80 -14.35 -28.95
N ARG A 60 -14.65 -15.10 -28.26
CA ARG A 60 -15.52 -14.64 -27.15
C ARG A 60 -14.76 -14.31 -25.87
N VAL A 61 -13.85 -13.34 -25.94
CA VAL A 61 -13.05 -12.84 -24.83
C VAL A 61 -13.01 -11.32 -24.84
N VAL A 62 -12.97 -10.71 -23.66
CA VAL A 62 -12.93 -9.25 -23.49
C VAL A 62 -11.75 -8.86 -22.62
N PRO A 63 -11.22 -7.64 -22.79
CA PRO A 63 -10.19 -7.12 -21.89
C PRO A 63 -10.74 -6.83 -20.49
N THR A 64 -9.84 -6.78 -19.52
CA THR A 64 -10.16 -6.39 -18.14
C THR A 64 -8.98 -5.66 -17.48
N TRP A 65 -9.23 -5.06 -16.32
CA TRP A 65 -8.21 -4.54 -15.43
C TRP A 65 -8.16 -5.39 -14.17
N ASN A 66 -7.00 -5.96 -13.88
CA ASN A 66 -6.75 -6.69 -12.64
C ASN A 66 -6.00 -5.77 -11.67
N TYR A 67 -6.36 -5.82 -10.39
CA TYR A 67 -5.78 -4.97 -9.36
C TYR A 67 -5.93 -5.57 -7.95
N GLN A 68 -5.06 -5.12 -7.05
CA GLN A 68 -5.18 -5.31 -5.61
C GLN A 68 -5.24 -3.96 -4.91
N VAL A 69 -6.13 -3.82 -3.93
CA VAL A 69 -6.26 -2.59 -3.13
C VAL A 69 -6.75 -2.92 -1.73
N VAL A 70 -6.29 -2.15 -0.75
CA VAL A 70 -6.80 -2.17 0.63
C VAL A 70 -7.34 -0.79 0.99
N HIS A 71 -8.58 -0.77 1.49
CA HIS A 71 -9.23 0.41 2.05
C HIS A 71 -9.24 0.30 3.58
N ALA A 72 -8.55 1.21 4.25
CA ALA A 72 -8.58 1.34 5.70
C ALA A 72 -9.49 2.51 6.08
N HIS A 73 -10.65 2.18 6.62
CA HIS A 73 -11.62 3.13 7.16
C HIS A 73 -11.33 3.35 8.64
N GLY A 74 -11.46 4.60 9.09
CA GLY A 74 -11.27 4.90 10.49
C GLY A 74 -11.39 6.38 10.84
N THR A 75 -11.01 6.70 12.06
CA THR A 75 -10.98 8.08 12.56
C THR A 75 -9.57 8.66 12.46
N LEU A 76 -9.42 9.71 11.65
CA LEU A 76 -8.20 10.49 11.51
C LEU A 76 -8.04 11.43 12.71
N ARG A 77 -6.81 11.53 13.20
CA ARG A 77 -6.34 12.45 14.23
C ARG A 77 -5.19 13.27 13.68
N LEU A 78 -5.31 14.59 13.73
CA LEU A 78 -4.19 15.50 13.51
C LEU A 78 -3.46 15.73 14.84
N ILE A 79 -2.13 15.63 14.82
CA ILE A 79 -1.28 15.69 16.01
C ILE A 79 -0.19 16.73 15.79
N ASP A 80 -0.19 17.77 16.62
CA ASP A 80 0.81 18.84 16.60
C ASP A 80 1.62 18.81 17.91
N ASP A 81 2.28 17.68 18.13
CA ASP A 81 3.17 17.44 19.27
C ASP A 81 4.58 17.12 18.77
N ALA A 82 5.57 17.84 19.30
CA ALA A 82 6.94 17.77 18.82
C ALA A 82 7.58 16.41 19.10
N SER A 83 7.35 15.83 20.28
CA SER A 83 7.89 14.50 20.63
C SER A 83 7.29 13.41 19.76
N TRP A 84 5.97 13.41 19.59
CA TRP A 84 5.25 12.46 18.75
C TRP A 84 5.69 12.54 17.29
N LEU A 85 5.90 13.76 16.77
CA LEU A 85 6.39 13.98 15.41
C LEU A 85 7.80 13.43 15.25
N ARG A 86 8.70 13.70 16.20
CA ARG A 86 10.06 13.16 16.19
C ARG A 86 10.06 11.63 16.18
N ASP A 87 9.29 11.00 17.06
CA ASP A 87 9.15 9.55 17.13
C ASP A 87 8.58 8.95 15.83
N THR A 88 7.61 9.65 15.22
CA THR A 88 7.00 9.22 13.95
C THR A 88 7.98 9.32 12.80
N VAL A 89 8.78 10.39 12.74
CA VAL A 89 9.84 10.54 11.72
C VAL A 89 10.91 9.47 11.92
N ALA A 90 11.36 9.23 13.16
CA ALA A 90 12.31 8.17 13.48
C ALA A 90 11.80 6.79 13.01
N ALA A 91 10.57 6.42 13.41
CA ALA A 91 10.00 5.12 13.05
C ALA A 91 9.81 4.93 11.53
N LEU A 92 9.47 6.00 10.81
CA LEU A 92 9.40 5.96 9.35
C LEU A 92 10.80 5.80 8.74
N THR A 93 11.78 6.56 9.23
CA THR A 93 13.18 6.44 8.80
C THR A 93 13.67 5.01 9.00
N ASP A 94 13.53 4.45 10.20
CA ASP A 94 13.93 3.08 10.51
C ASP A 94 13.26 2.07 9.57
N HIS A 95 11.96 2.24 9.29
CA HIS A 95 11.22 1.33 8.42
C HIS A 95 11.76 1.33 6.98
N PHE A 96 12.12 2.49 6.43
CA PHE A 96 12.61 2.62 5.05
C PHE A 96 14.12 2.38 4.91
N GLU A 97 14.88 2.54 5.99
CA GLU A 97 16.33 2.33 6.00
C GLU A 97 16.73 0.91 6.44
N LYS A 98 15.82 0.11 6.99
CA LYS A 98 16.10 -1.24 7.57
C LYS A 98 16.91 -2.19 6.68
N ASP A 99 16.75 -2.11 5.36
CA ASP A 99 17.39 -3.03 4.39
C ASP A 99 18.72 -2.47 3.86
N ARG A 100 19.15 -1.30 4.33
CA ARG A 100 20.43 -0.68 3.94
C ARG A 100 21.58 -1.30 4.73
N ALA A 101 22.70 -1.51 4.05
CA ALA A 101 23.94 -1.94 4.70
C ALA A 101 24.49 -0.93 5.72
N ARG A 102 24.17 0.37 5.54
CA ARG A 102 24.49 1.47 6.45
C ARG A 102 23.25 2.37 6.53
N PRO A 103 22.29 2.07 7.42
CA PRO A 103 21.07 2.86 7.54
C PRO A 103 21.39 4.26 8.06
N TRP A 104 20.71 5.26 7.53
CA TRP A 104 20.72 6.61 8.11
C TRP A 104 19.67 6.70 9.23
N SER A 105 20.04 7.31 10.36
CA SER A 105 19.13 7.59 11.48
C SER A 105 18.92 9.09 11.68
N ILE A 106 17.82 9.47 12.33
CA ILE A 106 17.57 10.89 12.63
C ILE A 106 18.64 11.48 13.58
N GLU A 107 19.30 10.65 14.37
CA GLU A 107 20.43 11.00 15.24
C GLU A 107 21.72 11.31 14.47
N ASP A 108 21.82 10.92 13.20
CA ASP A 108 22.96 11.28 12.34
C ASP A 108 22.93 12.76 11.93
N ALA A 109 21.80 13.44 12.15
CA ALA A 109 21.65 14.87 11.93
C ALA A 109 21.67 15.68 13.25
N PRO A 110 22.08 16.95 13.22
CA PRO A 110 21.98 17.83 14.39
C PRO A 110 20.54 17.92 14.90
N ALA A 111 20.32 17.75 16.21
CA ALA A 111 18.97 17.70 16.79
C ALA A 111 18.11 18.92 16.44
N GLY A 112 18.67 20.13 16.54
CA GLY A 112 17.96 21.37 16.20
C GLY A 112 17.57 21.50 14.71
N PHE A 113 18.25 20.77 13.82
CA PHE A 113 17.89 20.70 12.41
C PHE A 113 16.63 19.83 12.21
N ILE A 114 16.60 18.63 12.82
CA ILE A 114 15.42 17.74 12.78
C ILE A 114 14.21 18.42 13.43
N ASP A 115 14.39 19.04 14.59
CA ASP A 115 13.32 19.78 15.26
C ASP A 115 12.82 20.95 14.39
N GLY A 116 13.72 21.57 13.62
CA GLY A 116 13.40 22.57 12.61
C GLY A 116 12.46 22.07 11.52
N LEU A 117 12.77 20.91 10.95
CA LEU A 117 11.94 20.27 9.93
C LEU A 117 10.60 19.80 10.49
N CYS A 118 10.57 19.29 11.73
CA CYS A 118 9.35 18.85 12.39
C CYS A 118 8.33 19.98 12.57
N ARG A 119 8.76 21.24 12.74
CA ARG A 119 7.84 22.39 12.78
C ARG A 119 7.08 22.61 11.46
N GLY A 120 7.64 22.14 10.34
CA GLY A 120 7.04 22.26 9.01
C GLY A 120 5.94 21.23 8.72
N ILE A 121 5.72 20.26 9.62
CA ILE A 121 4.79 19.15 9.41
C ILE A 121 3.75 19.07 10.54
N VAL A 122 2.69 18.31 10.27
CA VAL A 122 1.63 17.92 11.21
C VAL A 122 1.49 16.41 11.16
N GLY A 123 1.42 15.79 12.33
CA GLY A 123 1.27 14.36 12.49
C GLY A 123 -0.13 13.91 12.11
N VAL A 124 -0.23 12.73 11.53
CA VAL A 124 -1.51 12.08 11.21
C VAL A 124 -1.54 10.68 11.80
N GLU A 125 -2.58 10.36 12.56
CA GLU A 125 -2.88 9.01 13.04
C GLU A 125 -4.28 8.62 12.57
N LEU A 126 -4.43 7.51 11.84
CA LEU A 126 -5.72 6.91 11.53
C LEU A 126 -5.91 5.69 12.44
N VAL A 127 -6.90 5.75 13.34
CA VAL A 127 -7.31 4.57 14.11
C VAL A 127 -8.20 3.72 13.22
N ILE A 128 -7.76 2.50 12.89
CA ILE A 128 -8.45 1.65 11.92
C ILE A 128 -9.69 1.03 12.58
N GLU A 129 -10.84 1.23 11.95
CA GLU A 129 -12.14 0.69 12.39
C GLU A 129 -12.62 -0.43 11.47
N ARG A 130 -12.23 -0.39 10.18
CA ARG A 130 -12.60 -1.41 9.19
C ARG A 130 -11.57 -1.49 8.07
N LEU A 131 -11.28 -2.71 7.63
CA LEU A 131 -10.41 -3.00 6.49
C LEU A 131 -11.20 -3.73 5.41
N ASP A 132 -11.24 -3.16 4.21
CA ASP A 132 -11.79 -3.83 3.03
C ASP A 132 -10.66 -4.11 2.03
N GLY A 133 -10.42 -5.38 1.71
CA GLY A 133 -9.50 -5.79 0.66
C GLY A 133 -10.25 -6.13 -0.62
N GLN A 134 -9.77 -5.65 -1.77
CA GLN A 134 -10.25 -6.09 -3.07
C GLN A 134 -9.10 -6.67 -3.89
N HIS A 135 -9.34 -7.85 -4.45
CA HIS A 135 -8.42 -8.52 -5.36
C HIS A 135 -9.17 -8.97 -6.60
N LYS A 136 -9.23 -8.08 -7.59
CA LYS A 136 -9.77 -8.41 -8.91
C LYS A 136 -8.63 -9.00 -9.73
N ALA A 137 -8.65 -10.31 -9.88
CA ALA A 137 -7.74 -11.00 -10.78
C ALA A 137 -8.52 -11.92 -11.72
N SER A 138 -7.81 -12.72 -12.49
CA SER A 138 -8.41 -13.66 -13.42
C SER A 138 -8.74 -15.01 -12.77
N GLN A 139 -9.16 -15.03 -11.49
CA GLN A 139 -9.36 -16.27 -10.72
C GLN A 139 -10.48 -17.18 -11.28
N HIS A 140 -11.34 -16.68 -12.15
CA HIS A 140 -12.40 -17.46 -12.81
C HIS A 140 -11.94 -18.08 -14.14
N LYS A 141 -10.73 -17.74 -14.61
CA LYS A 141 -10.15 -18.26 -15.85
C LYS A 141 -9.57 -19.65 -15.65
N SER A 142 -9.41 -20.37 -16.75
CA SER A 142 -8.71 -21.67 -16.76
C SER A 142 -7.23 -21.52 -16.42
N ASP A 143 -6.59 -22.60 -15.97
CA ASP A 143 -5.16 -22.58 -15.63
C ASP A 143 -4.29 -22.17 -16.82
N ALA A 144 -4.61 -22.65 -18.03
CA ALA A 144 -3.89 -22.26 -19.26
C ALA A 144 -3.98 -20.76 -19.54
N GLU A 145 -5.15 -20.14 -19.31
CA GLU A 145 -5.30 -18.69 -19.43
C GLU A 145 -4.54 -17.95 -18.32
N ARG A 146 -4.53 -18.44 -17.08
CA ARG A 146 -3.76 -17.83 -15.98
C ARG A 146 -2.26 -17.88 -16.24
N VAL A 147 -1.74 -19.00 -16.72
CA VAL A 147 -0.34 -19.14 -17.16
C VAL A 147 -0.04 -18.13 -18.28
N ALA A 148 -0.92 -18.00 -19.28
CA ALA A 148 -0.71 -17.07 -20.38
C ALA A 148 -0.74 -15.60 -19.92
N ILE A 149 -1.62 -15.25 -18.98
CA ILE A 149 -1.66 -13.92 -18.37
C ILE A 149 -0.37 -13.64 -17.61
N GLN A 150 0.09 -14.57 -16.77
CA GLN A 150 1.31 -14.41 -16.00
C GLN A 150 2.51 -14.19 -16.93
N ARG A 151 2.67 -15.04 -17.96
CA ARG A 151 3.73 -14.87 -18.96
C ARG A 151 3.65 -13.53 -19.67
N GLY A 152 2.47 -13.13 -20.13
CA GLY A 152 2.28 -11.81 -20.76
C GLY A 152 2.64 -10.64 -19.83
N LEU A 153 2.35 -10.76 -18.53
CA LEU A 153 2.72 -9.75 -17.53
C LEU A 153 4.24 -9.68 -17.29
N VAL A 154 4.94 -10.81 -17.28
CA VAL A 154 6.40 -10.85 -17.17
C VAL A 154 7.05 -10.36 -18.46
N ASP A 155 6.72 -10.99 -19.59
CA ASP A 155 7.42 -10.82 -20.87
C ASP A 155 7.13 -9.47 -21.54
N GLU A 156 5.86 -9.02 -21.54
CA GLU A 156 5.47 -7.79 -22.24
C GLU A 156 5.38 -6.56 -21.33
N ARG A 157 5.26 -6.75 -20.01
CA ARG A 157 5.06 -5.65 -19.04
C ARG A 157 6.17 -5.54 -18.01
N GLY A 158 7.10 -6.49 -17.96
CA GLY A 158 8.28 -6.44 -17.09
C GLY A 158 7.96 -6.57 -15.60
N PHE A 159 6.80 -7.13 -15.24
CA PHE A 159 6.51 -7.44 -13.84
C PHE A 159 7.39 -8.59 -13.36
N ASP A 160 7.77 -8.57 -12.08
CA ASP A 160 8.36 -9.75 -11.45
C ASP A 160 7.31 -10.89 -11.33
N GLU A 161 7.81 -12.11 -11.10
CA GLU A 161 6.98 -13.31 -11.02
C GLU A 161 5.93 -13.24 -9.92
N ALA A 162 6.26 -12.67 -8.76
CA ALA A 162 5.34 -12.57 -7.63
C ALA A 162 4.15 -11.65 -7.96
N THR A 163 4.44 -10.51 -8.59
CA THR A 163 3.46 -9.54 -9.05
C THR A 163 2.60 -10.10 -10.18
N ALA A 164 3.23 -10.74 -11.16
CA ALA A 164 2.52 -11.38 -12.27
C ALA A 164 1.60 -12.50 -11.77
N ARG A 165 2.05 -13.31 -10.80
CA ARG A 165 1.26 -14.35 -10.13
C ARG A 165 0.07 -13.76 -9.38
N CYS A 166 0.27 -12.68 -8.63
CA CYS A 166 -0.81 -11.96 -7.94
C CYS A 166 -1.90 -11.51 -8.91
N LEU A 167 -1.51 -10.97 -10.06
CA LEU A 167 -2.46 -10.41 -11.05
C LEU A 167 -3.09 -11.46 -11.97
N SER A 168 -2.48 -12.62 -12.16
CA SER A 168 -3.04 -13.70 -13.00
C SER A 168 -4.11 -14.52 -12.28
N GLY A 169 -4.24 -14.41 -10.96
CA GLY A 169 -5.32 -15.00 -10.17
C GLY A 169 -5.01 -16.35 -9.55
N TRP A 170 -3.72 -16.70 -9.41
CA TRP A 170 -3.28 -17.81 -8.57
C TRP A 170 -3.49 -17.50 -7.09
N ARG A 171 -3.84 -18.52 -6.30
CA ARG A 171 -3.88 -18.43 -4.84
C ARG A 171 -2.55 -18.91 -4.26
N GLU A 172 -2.24 -18.46 -3.04
CA GLU A 172 -1.08 -18.96 -2.26
C GLU A 172 -1.16 -20.48 -2.00
N THR A 173 -2.36 -21.05 -1.99
CA THR A 173 -2.59 -22.49 -1.76
C THR A 173 -2.33 -23.38 -2.98
N ASP A 174 -2.10 -22.80 -4.15
CA ASP A 174 -1.99 -23.55 -5.42
C ASP A 174 -0.58 -24.16 -5.63
N GLU A 175 0.31 -24.08 -4.63
CA GLU A 175 1.69 -24.60 -4.67
C GLU A 175 1.89 -25.98 -4.01
N ARG A 176 0.82 -26.65 -3.56
CA ARG A 176 0.94 -28.04 -3.07
C ARG A 176 0.62 -29.04 -4.19
N HIS A 177 1.63 -29.38 -4.99
CA HIS A 177 1.74 -30.66 -5.70
C HIS A 177 3.16 -31.19 -5.59
#